data_AF-A0A560JKA1-F1
#
_entry.id   AF-A0A560JKA1-F1
#
_cell.length_a   1.000
_cell.length_b   1.000
_cell.length_c   1.000
_cell.angle_alpha   90.00
_cell.angle_beta   90.00
_cell.angle_gamma   90.00
#
_symmetry.space_group_name_H-M   'P 1'
#
loop_
_entity.id
_entity.type
_entity.pdbx_description
1 polymer ?
#
loop_
_entity_poly.entity_id
_entity_poly.type
_entity_poly.pdbx_seq_one_letter_code
_entity_poly.pdbx_strand_id
1 'polypeptide(L)'
;MHARADSADTVPNWPDDIFATLQRFDVRQVPYVPDAGHSKLIQRVLDSSTMRGIALTTEEEGVALLAGAWAGGQRGVLLMQSSGVGNCINMLSLIPILRFPFLTLVTMRGEWGEFNPWQVPMGSTTQGVFELSGVQVLRASQAAEVPAVLEAAAAQAYNALTPTAVLLSQRLIGAKVFTK
;
A
#
# COMPACT_ATOMS: atom_id res chain seq x y z
N MET A 1 -33.71 -30.24 -18.91
CA MET A 1 -32.64 -29.52 -19.63
C MET A 1 -32.28 -28.30 -18.79
N HIS A 2 -31.41 -28.49 -17.78
CA HIS A 2 -31.00 -27.40 -16.89
C HIS A 2 -29.82 -26.66 -17.55
N ALA A 3 -30.07 -25.43 -17.99
CA ALA A 3 -29.04 -24.52 -18.44
C ALA A 3 -28.11 -24.21 -17.26
N ARG A 4 -26.82 -24.55 -17.40
CA ARG A 4 -25.77 -24.02 -16.52
C ARG A 4 -25.65 -22.53 -16.83
N ALA A 5 -25.90 -21.71 -15.80
CA ALA A 5 -25.48 -20.33 -15.84
C ALA A 5 -23.94 -20.34 -15.78
N ASP A 6 -23.31 -19.88 -16.86
CA ASP A 6 -21.89 -19.55 -16.87
C ASP A 6 -21.69 -18.37 -15.91
N SER A 7 -21.36 -18.66 -14.65
CA SER A 7 -20.73 -17.69 -13.77
C SER A 7 -19.35 -17.42 -14.34
N ALA A 8 -19.22 -16.37 -15.15
CA ALA A 8 -17.93 -15.84 -15.52
C ALA A 8 -17.19 -15.51 -14.22
N ASP A 9 -16.22 -16.33 -13.86
CA ASP A 9 -15.27 -16.07 -12.78
C ASP A 9 -14.54 -14.77 -13.12
N THR A 10 -15.05 -13.64 -12.65
CA THR A 10 -14.36 -12.37 -12.69
C THR A 10 -13.11 -12.53 -11.84
N VAL A 11 -11.96 -12.71 -12.49
CA VAL A 11 -10.66 -12.73 -11.82
C VAL A 11 -10.57 -11.48 -10.94
N PRO A 12 -10.46 -11.62 -9.60
CA PRO A 12 -10.48 -10.47 -8.72
C PRO A 12 -9.35 -9.49 -9.06
N ASN A 13 -9.71 -8.25 -9.37
CA ASN A 13 -8.80 -7.25 -9.88
C ASN A 13 -8.43 -6.25 -8.79
N TRP A 14 -7.80 -6.78 -7.75
CA TRP A 14 -7.50 -6.05 -6.51
C TRP A 14 -6.75 -4.71 -6.71
N PRO A 15 -5.87 -4.49 -7.70
CA PRO A 15 -5.25 -3.17 -7.89
C PRO A 15 -6.25 -2.10 -8.34
N ASP A 16 -7.25 -2.48 -9.15
CA ASP A 16 -8.30 -1.55 -9.59
C ASP A 16 -9.29 -1.27 -8.45
N ASP A 17 -9.54 -2.24 -7.58
CA ASP A 17 -10.33 -2.04 -6.34
C ASP A 17 -9.60 -1.06 -5.39
N ILE A 18 -8.27 -1.17 -5.29
CA ILE A 18 -7.46 -0.21 -4.54
C ILE A 18 -7.64 1.20 -5.12
N PHE A 19 -7.43 1.35 -6.43
CA PHE A 19 -7.56 2.64 -7.10
C PHE A 19 -8.94 3.28 -6.90
N ALA A 20 -10.01 2.51 -7.09
CA ALA A 20 -11.38 2.98 -6.89
C ALA A 20 -11.65 3.43 -5.45
N THR A 21 -11.07 2.74 -4.46
CA THR A 21 -11.19 3.12 -3.05
C THR A 21 -10.44 4.41 -2.76
N LEU A 22 -9.21 4.55 -3.24
CA LEU A 22 -8.45 5.80 -3.10
C LEU A 22 -9.19 7.00 -3.72
N GLN A 23 -9.89 6.80 -4.86
CA GLN A 23 -10.74 7.84 -5.44
C GLN A 23 -11.90 8.24 -4.53
N ARG A 24 -12.62 7.27 -3.95
CA ARG A 24 -13.74 7.55 -3.01
C ARG A 24 -13.29 8.33 -1.78
N PHE A 25 -12.08 8.07 -1.29
CA PHE A 25 -11.50 8.77 -0.14
C PHE A 25 -10.82 10.12 -0.49
N ASP A 26 -10.97 10.59 -1.73
CA ASP A 26 -10.42 11.86 -2.22
C ASP A 26 -8.88 11.94 -2.11
N VAL A 27 -8.20 10.81 -2.34
CA VAL A 27 -6.73 10.79 -2.42
C VAL A 27 -6.28 11.53 -3.67
N ARG A 28 -5.37 12.49 -3.50
CA ARG A 28 -4.85 13.35 -4.58
C ARG A 28 -3.38 13.15 -4.86
N GLN A 29 -2.58 12.81 -3.85
CA GLN A 29 -1.15 12.60 -4.00
C GLN A 29 -0.78 11.14 -3.72
N VAL A 30 -0.06 10.54 -4.65
CA VAL A 30 0.39 9.15 -4.55
C VAL A 30 1.91 9.12 -4.74
N PRO A 31 2.69 9.48 -3.72
CA PRO A 31 4.13 9.23 -3.71
C PRO A 31 4.42 7.73 -3.77
N TYR A 32 5.41 7.33 -4.57
CA TYR A 32 5.81 5.93 -4.70
C TYR A 32 7.30 5.76 -5.00
N VAL A 33 7.88 4.67 -4.50
CA VAL A 33 9.11 4.10 -5.06
C VAL A 33 8.69 2.95 -6.00
N PRO A 34 9.23 2.87 -7.24
CA PRO A 34 8.81 1.84 -8.20
C PRO A 34 8.98 0.41 -7.66
N ASP A 35 7.88 -0.33 -7.59
CA ASP A 35 7.91 -1.76 -7.26
C ASP A 35 6.98 -2.59 -8.16
N ALA A 36 7.36 -3.86 -8.32
CA ALA A 36 6.65 -4.78 -9.21
C ALA A 36 5.24 -5.11 -8.70
N GLY A 37 5.01 -5.10 -7.37
CA GLY A 37 3.71 -5.41 -6.78
C GLY A 37 2.68 -4.32 -7.02
N HIS A 38 3.09 -3.05 -7.01
CA HIS A 38 2.23 -1.91 -7.29
C HIS A 38 2.21 -1.48 -8.76
N SER A 39 2.94 -2.14 -9.68
CA SER A 39 3.09 -1.66 -11.06
C SER A 39 1.77 -1.33 -11.76
N LYS A 40 0.75 -2.19 -11.60
CA LYS A 40 -0.59 -1.92 -12.15
C LYS A 40 -1.25 -0.70 -11.49
N LEU A 41 -1.24 -0.61 -10.16
CA LEU A 41 -1.80 0.52 -9.43
C LEU A 41 -1.11 1.84 -9.80
N ILE A 42 0.22 1.84 -9.87
CA ILE A 42 1.03 3.00 -10.29
C ILE A 42 0.61 3.44 -11.69
N GLN A 43 0.48 2.52 -12.65
CA GLN A 43 0.02 2.87 -14.00
C GLN A 43 -1.37 3.51 -13.98
N ARG A 44 -2.32 2.94 -13.22
CA ARG A 44 -3.68 3.51 -13.08
C ARG A 44 -3.67 4.92 -12.49
N VAL A 45 -2.76 5.18 -11.56
CA VAL A 45 -2.54 6.52 -10.98
C VAL A 45 -1.92 7.48 -12.00
N LEU A 46 -0.93 7.04 -12.77
CA LEU A 46 -0.30 7.87 -13.81
C LEU A 46 -1.27 8.24 -14.94
N ASP A 47 -2.20 7.35 -15.26
CA ASP A 47 -3.24 7.58 -16.26
C ASP A 47 -4.44 8.40 -15.71
N SER A 48 -4.45 8.70 -14.41
CA SER A 48 -5.55 9.40 -13.75
C SER A 48 -5.46 10.91 -13.87
N SER A 49 -6.59 11.58 -14.13
CA SER A 49 -6.70 13.04 -14.05
C SER A 49 -7.00 13.55 -12.63
N THR A 50 -7.30 12.65 -11.68
CA THR A 50 -7.74 13.04 -10.31
C THR A 50 -6.67 12.81 -9.24
N MET A 51 -5.65 12.03 -9.56
CA MET A 51 -4.51 11.69 -8.69
C MET A 51 -3.20 12.06 -9.37
N ARG A 52 -2.21 12.44 -8.58
CA ARG A 52 -0.85 12.67 -9.05
C ARG A 52 0.08 11.61 -8.50
N GLY A 53 0.61 10.77 -9.39
CA GLY A 53 1.73 9.88 -9.08
C GLY A 53 3.03 10.68 -8.96
N ILE A 54 3.79 10.46 -7.89
CA ILE A 54 5.06 11.17 -7.63
C ILE A 54 6.13 10.12 -7.36
N ALA A 55 7.02 9.89 -8.34
CA ALA A 55 8.14 8.99 -8.13
C ALA A 55 9.13 9.60 -7.13
N LEU A 56 9.53 8.80 -6.14
CA LEU A 56 10.48 9.18 -5.09
C LEU A 56 11.86 8.58 -5.37
N THR A 57 12.89 9.21 -4.81
CA THR A 57 14.26 8.66 -4.82
C THR A 57 14.42 7.61 -3.72
N THR A 58 13.81 7.87 -2.55
CA THR A 58 13.81 6.98 -1.37
C THR A 58 12.45 7.03 -0.68
N GLU A 59 12.08 5.97 0.05
CA GLU A 59 10.73 5.83 0.63
C GLU A 59 10.41 6.89 1.69
N GLU A 60 11.41 7.32 2.46
CA GLU A 60 11.23 8.27 3.56
C GLU A 60 10.82 9.67 3.10
N GLU A 61 11.17 10.05 1.86
CA GLU A 61 10.68 11.28 1.21
C GLU A 61 9.14 11.30 1.17
N GLY A 62 8.53 10.13 0.98
CA GLY A 62 7.09 9.97 0.90
C GLY A 62 6.36 10.39 2.17
N VAL A 63 6.95 10.11 3.34
CA VAL A 63 6.35 10.47 4.63
C VAL A 63 6.30 12.00 4.79
N ALA A 64 7.40 12.69 4.47
CA ALA A 64 7.47 14.15 4.52
C ALA A 64 6.55 14.79 3.45
N LEU A 65 6.48 14.20 2.26
CA LEU A 65 5.60 14.66 1.19
C LEU A 65 4.13 14.56 1.61
N LEU A 66 3.70 13.46 2.24
CA LEU A 66 2.34 13.32 2.74
C LEU A 66 2.01 14.34 3.83
N ALA A 67 2.96 14.68 4.70
CA ALA A 67 2.77 15.76 5.67
C ALA A 67 2.53 17.11 4.96
N GLY A 68 3.32 17.42 3.92
CA GLY A 68 3.13 18.62 3.10
C GLY A 68 1.83 18.62 2.31
N ALA A 69 1.43 17.48 1.73
CA ALA A 69 0.17 17.31 1.04
C ALA A 69 -1.01 17.63 1.97
N TRP A 70 -0.97 17.10 3.20
CA TRP A 70 -1.98 17.36 4.21
C TRP A 70 -2.03 18.84 4.62
N ALA A 71 -0.88 19.47 4.84
CA ALA A 71 -0.81 20.90 5.11
C ALA A 71 -1.41 21.76 3.98
N GLY A 72 -1.30 21.28 2.73
CA GLY A 72 -1.95 21.86 1.55
C GLY A 72 -3.41 21.46 1.35
N GLY A 73 -4.04 20.77 2.31
CA GLY A 73 -5.45 20.35 2.25
C GLY A 73 -5.71 19.14 1.37
N GLN A 74 -4.69 18.35 1.03
CA GLN A 74 -4.81 17.17 0.17
C GLN A 74 -4.54 15.88 0.95
N ARG A 75 -5.33 14.84 0.66
CA ARG A 75 -5.05 13.49 1.13
C ARG A 75 -4.06 12.81 0.19
N GLY A 76 -3.23 11.95 0.76
CA GLY A 76 -2.31 11.13 -0.01
C GLY A 76 -2.13 9.73 0.55
N VAL A 77 -1.52 8.87 -0.25
CA VAL A 77 -1.15 7.50 0.10
C VAL A 77 0.25 7.21 -0.38
N LEU A 78 1.08 6.59 0.46
CA LEU A 78 2.43 6.19 0.09
C LEU A 78 2.44 4.74 -0.40
N LEU A 79 3.07 4.48 -1.55
CA LEU A 79 3.29 3.13 -2.07
C LEU A 79 4.77 2.74 -1.94
N MET A 80 5.05 1.59 -1.34
CA MET A 80 6.41 1.08 -1.24
C MET A 80 6.45 -0.46 -1.13
N GLN A 81 7.64 -1.05 -1.21
CA GLN A 81 7.88 -2.47 -0.88
C GLN A 81 8.38 -2.60 0.57
N SER A 82 8.21 -3.79 1.18
CA SER A 82 8.67 -4.08 2.55
C SER A 82 10.14 -3.72 2.82
N SER A 83 11.04 -3.83 1.85
CA SER A 83 12.46 -3.48 2.01
C SER A 83 12.69 -2.00 2.28
N GLY A 84 11.81 -1.13 1.77
CA GLY A 84 11.88 0.31 1.92
C GLY A 84 11.38 0.82 3.28
N VAL A 85 10.60 0.00 3.99
CA VAL A 85 10.05 0.37 5.31
C VAL A 85 11.17 0.68 6.32
N GLY A 86 12.31 -0.01 6.22
CA GLY A 86 13.47 0.24 7.08
C GLY A 86 14.05 1.65 6.92
N ASN A 87 13.93 2.27 5.74
CA ASN A 87 14.41 3.63 5.49
C ASN A 87 13.50 4.68 6.15
N CYS A 88 12.23 4.35 6.36
CA CYS A 88 11.21 5.29 6.84
C CYS A 88 11.21 5.51 8.35
N ILE A 89 11.89 4.67 9.15
CA ILE A 89 11.70 4.61 10.61
C ILE A 89 11.80 5.98 11.29
N ASN A 90 12.85 6.75 10.98
CA ASN A 90 13.01 8.09 11.56
C ASN A 90 11.90 9.05 11.10
N MET A 91 11.48 8.97 9.84
CA MET A 91 10.43 9.85 9.30
C MET A 91 9.03 9.49 9.80
N LEU A 92 8.76 8.23 10.17
CA LEU A 92 7.49 7.85 10.78
C LEU A 92 7.22 8.63 12.08
N SER A 93 8.27 9.12 12.77
CA SER A 93 8.12 9.98 13.95
C SER A 93 7.38 11.30 13.67
N LEU A 94 7.37 11.78 12.42
CA LEU A 94 6.61 12.98 12.04
C LEU A 94 5.11 12.80 12.20
N ILE A 95 4.60 11.58 12.03
CA ILE A 95 3.17 11.30 12.06
C ILE A 95 2.54 11.68 13.41
N PRO A 96 3.01 11.16 14.57
CA PRO A 96 2.46 11.57 15.86
C PRO A 96 2.79 13.01 16.25
N ILE A 97 3.91 13.58 15.76
CA ILE A 97 4.32 14.97 16.06
C ILE A 97 3.41 15.98 15.35
N LEU A 98 3.20 15.79 14.05
CA LEU A 98 2.46 16.70 13.18
C LEU A 98 0.97 16.34 13.08
N ARG A 99 0.55 15.17 13.56
CA ARG A 99 -0.85 14.70 13.66
C ARG A 99 -1.61 14.80 12.33
N PHE A 100 -1.03 14.24 11.27
CA PHE A 100 -1.64 14.17 9.95
C PHE A 100 -2.12 12.74 9.63
N PRO A 101 -3.14 12.57 8.76
CA PRO A 101 -3.56 11.26 8.32
C PRO A 101 -2.45 10.59 7.50
N PHE A 102 -2.07 9.38 7.88
CA PHE A 102 -1.06 8.60 7.18
C PHE A 102 -1.66 7.27 6.73
N LEU A 103 -1.65 7.04 5.41
CA LEU A 103 -1.96 5.75 4.80
C LEU A 103 -0.77 5.33 3.94
N THR A 104 -0.31 4.10 4.13
CA THR A 104 0.70 3.48 3.27
C THR A 104 0.26 2.10 2.82
N LEU A 105 0.50 1.77 1.56
CA LEU A 105 0.30 0.44 1.00
C LEU A 105 1.67 -0.17 0.75
N VAL A 106 1.91 -1.34 1.33
CA VAL A 106 3.22 -1.99 1.31
C VAL A 106 3.08 -3.35 0.65
N THR A 107 3.75 -3.52 -0.49
CA THR A 107 3.88 -4.84 -1.10
C THR A 107 4.91 -5.64 -0.31
N MET A 108 4.54 -6.82 0.16
CA MET A 108 5.42 -7.66 0.96
C MET A 108 6.30 -8.53 0.08
N ARG A 109 7.55 -8.65 0.49
CA ARG A 109 8.55 -9.58 -0.03
C ARG A 109 9.39 -10.10 1.14
N GLY A 110 9.96 -11.29 1.02
CA GLY A 110 10.64 -11.95 2.15
C GLY A 110 9.80 -13.02 2.84
N GLU A 111 8.67 -13.43 2.26
CA GLU A 111 7.64 -14.22 2.93
C GLU A 111 7.33 -15.53 2.18
N TRP A 112 6.10 -15.67 1.66
CA TRP A 112 5.56 -16.89 1.07
C TRP A 112 6.37 -17.38 -0.13
N GLY A 113 7.04 -18.53 0.03
CA GLY A 113 7.85 -19.14 -1.03
C GLY A 113 9.06 -18.29 -1.45
N GLU A 114 9.53 -17.38 -0.60
CA GLU A 114 10.71 -16.56 -0.90
C GLU A 114 11.98 -17.42 -0.85
N PHE A 115 12.81 -17.27 -1.88
CA PHE A 115 14.10 -17.95 -2.00
C PHE A 115 15.27 -16.95 -1.88
N ASN A 116 15.01 -15.64 -2.00
CA ASN A 116 16.01 -14.60 -1.87
C ASN A 116 16.24 -14.23 -0.39
N PRO A 117 17.37 -14.63 0.23
CA PRO A 117 17.61 -14.39 1.65
C PRO A 117 17.71 -12.90 2.00
N TRP A 118 18.07 -12.02 1.05
CA TRP A 118 18.17 -10.58 1.27
C TRP A 118 16.83 -9.91 1.57
N GLN A 119 15.72 -10.56 1.24
CA GLN A 119 14.37 -10.02 1.45
C GLN A 119 13.74 -10.48 2.77
N VAL A 120 14.19 -11.62 3.30
CA VAL A 120 13.61 -12.25 4.49
C VAL A 120 13.65 -11.37 5.73
N PRO A 121 14.75 -10.64 6.06
CA PRO A 121 14.80 -9.81 7.26
C PRO A 121 13.71 -8.74 7.29
N MET A 122 13.53 -8.01 6.18
CA MET A 122 12.48 -7.00 6.10
C MET A 122 11.09 -7.62 5.99
N GLY A 123 10.95 -8.76 5.29
CA GLY A 123 9.69 -9.50 5.25
C GLY A 123 9.15 -9.91 6.62
N SER A 124 10.02 -10.35 7.54
CA SER A 124 9.61 -10.80 8.87
C SER A 124 9.41 -9.67 9.89
N THR A 125 10.03 -8.51 9.69
CA THR A 125 10.06 -7.42 10.68
C THR A 125 9.17 -6.22 10.33
N THR A 126 8.77 -6.05 9.07
CA THR A 126 8.01 -4.88 8.58
C THR A 126 6.78 -4.55 9.43
N GLN A 127 5.96 -5.54 9.78
CA GLN A 127 4.78 -5.31 10.60
C GLN A 127 5.15 -4.75 11.98
N GLY A 128 6.11 -5.38 12.67
CA GLY A 128 6.56 -4.93 13.98
C GLY A 128 7.18 -3.53 13.95
N VAL A 129 7.87 -3.17 12.86
CA VAL A 129 8.42 -1.81 12.68
C VAL A 129 7.30 -0.76 12.65
N PHE A 130 6.22 -1.00 11.90
CA PHE A 130 5.08 -0.08 11.89
C PHE A 130 4.39 0.00 13.25
N GLU A 131 4.12 -1.14 13.89
CA GLU A 131 3.45 -1.20 15.19
C GLU A 131 4.27 -0.46 16.28
N LEU A 132 5.58 -0.68 16.33
CA LEU A 132 6.49 0.04 17.23
C LEU A 132 6.56 1.55 16.92
N SER A 133 6.33 1.94 15.67
CA SER A 133 6.27 3.35 15.25
C SER A 133 4.89 3.99 15.46
N GLY A 134 3.94 3.26 16.08
CA GLY A 134 2.58 3.75 16.35
C GLY A 134 1.68 3.77 15.10
N VAL A 135 2.01 3.01 14.07
CA VAL A 135 1.22 2.84 12.85
C VAL A 135 0.45 1.53 12.93
N GLN A 136 -0.88 1.60 12.85
CA GLN A 136 -1.74 0.41 12.83
C GLN A 136 -1.49 -0.40 11.57
N VAL A 137 -1.53 -1.73 11.68
CA VAL A 137 -1.26 -2.61 10.55
C VAL A 137 -2.49 -3.45 10.24
N LEU A 138 -2.95 -3.35 8.98
CA LEU A 138 -3.92 -4.25 8.39
C LEU A 138 -3.23 -5.06 7.29
N ARG A 139 -3.71 -6.27 7.00
CA ARG A 139 -3.06 -7.19 6.06
C ARG A 139 -4.06 -7.85 5.15
N ALA A 140 -3.71 -7.94 3.87
CA ALA A 140 -4.46 -8.66 2.85
C ALA A 140 -3.55 -9.72 2.19
N SER A 141 -3.97 -10.97 2.21
CA SER A 141 -3.32 -12.14 1.62
C SER A 141 -4.09 -12.82 0.49
N GLN A 142 -5.34 -12.41 0.24
CA GLN A 142 -6.18 -12.90 -0.85
C GLN A 142 -6.90 -11.74 -1.52
N ALA A 143 -7.08 -11.82 -2.84
CA ALA A 143 -7.61 -10.70 -3.61
C ALA A 143 -9.04 -10.30 -3.19
N ALA A 144 -9.85 -11.27 -2.75
CA ALA A 144 -11.23 -11.04 -2.31
C ALA A 144 -11.35 -10.16 -1.05
N GLU A 145 -10.31 -10.07 -0.22
CA GLU A 145 -10.37 -9.29 1.03
C GLU A 145 -9.79 -7.87 0.88
N VAL A 146 -9.04 -7.61 -0.21
CA VAL A 146 -8.41 -6.31 -0.46
C VAL A 146 -9.40 -5.14 -0.39
N PRO A 147 -10.61 -5.21 -0.98
CA PRO A 147 -11.57 -4.10 -0.90
C PRO A 147 -11.96 -3.76 0.54
N ALA A 148 -12.26 -4.77 1.36
CA ALA A 148 -12.69 -4.57 2.74
C ALA A 148 -11.54 -4.06 3.63
N VAL A 149 -10.34 -4.62 3.46
CA VAL A 149 -9.14 -4.20 4.20
C VAL A 149 -8.79 -2.75 3.87
N LEU A 150 -8.83 -2.37 2.59
CA LEU A 150 -8.48 -1.00 2.20
C LEU A 150 -9.54 0.02 2.64
N GLU A 151 -10.83 -0.31 2.54
CA GLU A 151 -11.90 0.57 3.02
C GLU A 151 -11.72 0.87 4.52
N ALA A 152 -11.44 -0.17 5.32
CA ALA A 152 -11.14 -0.03 6.74
C ALA A 152 -9.89 0.83 6.98
N ALA A 153 -8.80 0.57 6.25
CA ALA A 153 -7.55 1.31 6.38
C ALA A 153 -7.70 2.80 6.05
N ALA A 154 -8.39 3.10 4.95
CA ALA A 154 -8.64 4.47 4.51
C ALA A 154 -9.56 5.22 5.48
N ALA A 155 -10.59 4.57 6.03
CA ALA A 155 -11.43 5.14 7.08
C ALA A 155 -10.63 5.42 8.35
N GLN A 156 -9.79 4.49 8.81
CA GLN A 156 -8.91 4.68 9.97
C GLN A 156 -7.95 5.84 9.76
N ALA A 157 -7.24 5.87 8.63
CA ALA A 157 -6.28 6.91 8.30
C ALA A 157 -6.93 8.29 8.18
N TYR A 158 -7.95 8.42 7.33
CA TYR A 158 -8.44 9.73 6.91
C TYR A 158 -9.58 10.29 7.74
N ASN A 159 -10.41 9.44 8.37
CA ASN A 159 -11.56 9.89 9.14
C ASN A 159 -11.31 9.85 10.65
N ALA A 160 -10.47 8.91 11.12
CA ALA A 160 -10.13 8.77 12.54
C ALA A 160 -8.75 9.33 12.91
N LEU A 161 -7.96 9.80 11.93
CA LEU A 161 -6.56 10.23 12.13
C LEU A 161 -5.69 9.15 12.80
N THR A 162 -5.97 7.89 12.49
CA THR A 162 -5.21 6.74 12.97
C THR A 162 -4.25 6.30 11.87
N PRO A 163 -2.93 6.53 12.01
CA PRO A 163 -1.95 6.13 11.01
C PRO A 163 -2.06 4.64 10.70
N THR A 164 -2.18 4.29 9.43
CA THR A 164 -2.47 2.91 9.02
C THR A 164 -1.59 2.47 7.85
N ALA A 165 -1.00 1.29 7.98
CA ALA A 165 -0.29 0.57 6.93
C ALA A 165 -1.09 -0.65 6.49
N VAL A 166 -1.22 -0.85 5.18
CA VAL A 166 -1.79 -2.07 4.60
C VAL A 166 -0.66 -2.90 4.03
N LEU A 167 -0.46 -4.10 4.57
CA LEU A 167 0.48 -5.07 4.04
C LEU A 167 -0.23 -5.96 3.02
N LEU A 168 0.15 -5.83 1.75
CA LEU A 168 -0.27 -6.69 0.66
C LEU A 168 0.69 -7.88 0.60
N SER A 169 0.27 -9.04 1.08
CA SER A 169 1.19 -10.16 1.29
C SER A 169 1.76 -10.74 0.00
N GLN A 170 2.91 -11.39 0.10
CA GLN A 170 3.51 -12.06 -1.05
C GLN A 170 2.60 -13.16 -1.64
N ARG A 171 1.73 -13.76 -0.83
CA ARG A 171 0.73 -14.75 -1.29
C ARG A 171 -0.33 -14.11 -2.19
N LEU A 172 -0.74 -12.87 -1.91
CA LEU A 172 -1.67 -12.11 -2.74
C LEU A 172 -1.02 -11.73 -4.08
N ILE A 173 0.22 -11.25 -4.04
CA ILE A 173 0.95 -10.75 -5.21
C ILE A 173 1.40 -11.89 -6.12
N GLY A 174 1.75 -13.04 -5.53
CA GLY A 174 2.35 -14.18 -6.21
C GLY A 174 3.85 -14.32 -5.89
N ALA A 175 4.31 -15.55 -5.69
CA ALA A 175 5.72 -15.82 -5.45
C ALA A 175 6.53 -15.47 -6.71
N LYS A 176 7.65 -14.74 -6.54
CA LYS A 176 8.56 -14.49 -7.67
C LYS A 176 9.23 -15.79 -8.09
N VAL A 177 9.32 -15.99 -9.39
CA VAL A 177 10.10 -17.06 -10.01
C VAL A 177 11.20 -16.39 -10.82
N PHE A 178 12.47 -16.76 -10.60
CA PHE A 178 13.53 -16.34 -11.52
C PHE A 178 13.27 -17.02 -12.86
N THR A 179 12.90 -16.24 -13.86
CA THR A 179 13.00 -16.67 -15.26
C THR A 179 14.47 -16.51 -15.66
N LYS A 180 15.07 -17.62 -16.12
CA LYS A 180 16.43 -17.66 -16.67
C LYS A 180 16.48 -16.98 -18.03
#